data_AF-A0A923V2F6-F1
#
_entry.id   AF-A0A923V2F6-F1
#
_cell.length_a   1.000
_cell.length_b   1.000
_cell.length_c   1.000
_cell.angle_alpha   90.00
_cell.angle_beta   90.00
_cell.angle_gamma   90.00
#
_symmetry.space_group_name_H-M   'P 1'
#
loop_
_entity.id
_entity.type
_entity.pdbx_description
1 polymer ?
#
loop_
_entity_poly.entity_id
_entity_poly.type
_entity_poly.pdbx_seq_one_letter_code
_entity_poly.pdbx_strand_id
1 'polypeptide(L)'
;MAEKGKNGYRKSLRLGVIFFVLISVAFVASLFLAFKYSKKSIENDFASEKINVFEESLKSYNDFFQNKLPEISYYNGFLDSATAAKFVGGVLKKYTFVSKVVFYDTEVKNTPVKDGMNVEKLSIGPKSIYQFGKNIRADSVKLFSLDNTRMFKVGDDFNLMAYKLVTFVDQLDTSLVPSQEDLVTNFSLISPNDSRITYLNIPRLEDLKAYKKMIRKKLDPSPIYQQDMMVFQLDPYLLQVINTRKKLYETIKVVPITYDPISNLETNINTEIALPGAFSNFKLYFTSSKNHIKTEVLIYFFPIAIVLLLIYGVLLLVAF
;
A
#
# COMPACT_ATOMS: atom_id res chain seq x y z
N MET A 1 -5.45 -97.06 -4.10
CA MET A 1 -4.83 -96.02 -4.95
C MET A 1 -5.94 -95.38 -5.76
N ALA A 2 -6.16 -94.08 -5.81
CA ALA A 2 -5.36 -92.93 -5.39
C ALA A 2 -6.28 -91.78 -4.91
N GLU A 3 -5.64 -90.82 -4.27
CA GLU A 3 -6.14 -89.73 -3.44
C GLU A 3 -7.23 -88.83 -4.06
N LYS A 4 -8.30 -88.60 -3.29
CA LYS A 4 -9.12 -87.40 -3.42
C LYS A 4 -8.48 -86.29 -2.58
N GLY A 5 -7.69 -85.44 -3.24
CA GLY A 5 -7.10 -84.24 -2.64
C GLY A 5 -8.18 -83.29 -2.11
N LYS A 6 -8.41 -83.32 -0.80
CA LYS A 6 -9.08 -82.24 -0.07
C LYS A 6 -8.07 -81.11 0.11
N ASN A 7 -7.92 -80.24 -0.89
CA ASN A 7 -7.31 -78.93 -0.68
C ASN A 7 -8.32 -78.04 0.07
N GLY A 8 -8.43 -78.28 1.37
CA GLY A 8 -9.15 -77.42 2.28
C GLY A 8 -8.35 -76.15 2.49
N TYR A 9 -8.81 -75.05 1.89
CA TYR A 9 -8.33 -73.70 2.20
C TYR A 9 -8.50 -73.45 3.71
N ARG A 10 -7.44 -73.65 4.50
CA ARG A 10 -7.44 -73.32 5.94
C ARG A 10 -7.41 -71.80 6.06
N LYS A 11 -8.58 -71.18 6.25
CA LYS A 11 -8.74 -69.76 6.60
C LYS A 11 -7.91 -69.50 7.86
N SER A 12 -6.73 -68.90 7.72
CA SER A 12 -5.87 -68.63 8.87
C SER A 12 -6.40 -67.39 9.60
N LEU A 13 -7.30 -67.61 10.57
CA LEU A 13 -7.85 -66.55 11.42
C LEU A 13 -6.76 -65.67 12.04
N ARG A 14 -5.58 -66.25 12.29
CA ARG A 14 -4.39 -65.55 12.79
C ARG A 14 -3.86 -64.47 11.84
N LEU A 15 -3.86 -64.73 10.53
CA LEU A 15 -3.38 -63.77 9.53
C LEU A 15 -4.36 -62.60 9.37
N GLY A 16 -5.67 -62.88 9.41
CA GLY A 16 -6.71 -61.84 9.39
C GLY A 16 -6.59 -60.90 10.59
N VAL A 17 -6.34 -61.43 11.79
CA VAL A 17 -6.14 -60.60 13.00
C VAL A 17 -4.88 -59.72 12.89
N ILE A 18 -3.76 -60.27 12.40
CA ILE A 18 -2.52 -59.49 12.21
C ILE A 18 -2.75 -58.37 11.17
N PHE A 19 -3.43 -58.69 10.06
CA PHE A 19 -3.74 -57.72 9.01
C PHE A 19 -4.66 -56.61 9.51
N PHE A 20 -5.69 -56.95 10.28
CA PHE A 20 -6.58 -55.99 10.92
C PHE A 20 -5.84 -55.00 11.84
N VAL A 21 -4.95 -55.52 12.70
CA VAL A 21 -4.15 -54.68 13.60
C VAL A 21 -3.24 -53.75 12.80
N LEU A 22 -2.56 -54.27 11.78
CA LEU A 22 -1.62 -53.49 10.97
C LEU A 22 -2.33 -52.36 10.20
N ILE A 23 -3.47 -52.64 9.57
CA ILE A 23 -4.26 -51.61 8.88
C ILE A 23 -4.79 -50.59 9.89
N SER A 24 -5.24 -51.01 11.07
CA SER A 24 -5.77 -50.08 12.07
C SER A 24 -4.69 -49.12 12.59
N VAL A 25 -3.47 -49.62 12.83
CA VAL A 25 -2.31 -48.77 13.17
C VAL A 25 -1.99 -47.80 12.04
N ALA A 26 -1.95 -48.28 10.79
CA ALA A 26 -1.69 -47.45 9.61
C ALA A 26 -2.76 -46.36 9.42
N PHE A 27 -4.03 -46.69 9.66
CA PHE A 27 -5.14 -45.74 9.59
C PHE A 27 -5.01 -44.64 10.65
N VAL A 28 -4.75 -45.01 11.91
CA VAL A 28 -4.54 -44.03 12.99
C VAL A 28 -3.34 -43.13 12.71
N ALA A 29 -2.23 -43.70 12.24
CA ALA A 29 -1.05 -42.93 11.83
C ALA A 29 -1.39 -41.97 10.67
N SER A 30 -2.16 -42.42 9.68
CA SER A 30 -2.59 -41.60 8.55
C SER A 30 -3.48 -40.43 8.98
N LEU A 31 -4.45 -40.66 9.88
CA LEU A 31 -5.28 -39.59 10.44
C LEU A 31 -4.44 -38.55 11.20
N PHE A 32 -3.47 -39.02 11.99
CA PHE A 32 -2.58 -38.13 12.73
C PHE A 32 -1.73 -37.27 11.80
N LEU A 33 -1.15 -37.87 10.75
CA LEU A 33 -0.40 -37.15 9.73
C LEU A 33 -1.27 -36.16 8.96
N ALA A 34 -2.49 -36.56 8.58
CA ALA A 34 -3.45 -35.69 7.91
C ALA A 34 -3.79 -34.47 8.78
N PHE A 35 -4.08 -34.66 10.07
CA PHE A 35 -4.37 -33.54 10.97
C PHE A 35 -3.18 -32.60 11.11
N LYS A 36 -1.96 -33.14 11.26
CA LYS A 36 -0.73 -32.34 11.34
C LYS A 36 -0.49 -31.55 10.05
N TYR A 37 -0.74 -32.17 8.89
CA TYR A 37 -0.64 -31.52 7.59
C TYR A 37 -1.67 -30.39 7.45
N SER A 38 -2.95 -30.64 7.77
CA SER A 38 -4.00 -29.62 7.72
C SER A 38 -3.67 -28.43 8.61
N LYS A 39 -3.24 -28.68 9.85
CA LYS A 39 -2.80 -27.63 10.77
C LYS A 39 -1.66 -26.81 10.17
N LYS A 40 -0.62 -27.47 9.65
CA LYS A 40 0.54 -26.79 9.08
C LYS A 40 0.19 -26.00 7.82
N SER A 41 -0.73 -26.49 7.00
CA SER A 41 -1.23 -25.78 5.82
C SER A 41 -1.90 -24.46 6.22
N ILE A 42 -2.85 -24.50 7.16
CA ILE A 42 -3.55 -23.29 7.62
C ILE A 42 -2.60 -22.30 8.30
N GLU A 43 -1.62 -22.77 9.08
CA GLU A 43 -0.59 -21.90 9.66
C GLU A 43 0.26 -21.19 8.59
N ASN A 44 0.64 -21.91 7.53
CA ASN A 44 1.38 -21.34 6.42
C ASN A 44 0.52 -20.33 5.66
N ASP A 45 -0.73 -20.66 5.38
CA ASP A 45 -1.68 -19.77 4.71
C ASP A 45 -1.90 -18.50 5.53
N PHE A 46 -2.06 -18.62 6.86
CA PHE A 46 -2.20 -17.46 7.75
C PHE A 46 -1.00 -16.50 7.66
N ALA A 47 0.21 -17.02 7.43
CA ALA A 47 1.41 -16.20 7.29
C ALA A 47 1.60 -15.62 5.87
N SER A 48 1.19 -16.32 4.82
CA SER A 48 1.42 -15.93 3.42
C SER A 48 0.27 -15.08 2.84
N GLU A 49 -0.98 -15.41 3.17
CA GLU A 49 -2.17 -14.81 2.57
C GLU A 49 -2.42 -13.36 2.98
N LYS A 50 -1.68 -12.87 3.99
CA LYS A 50 -1.69 -11.44 4.39
C LYS A 50 -1.23 -10.54 3.26
N ILE A 51 -0.39 -11.06 2.35
CA ILE A 51 0.09 -10.36 1.16
C ILE A 51 -1.09 -10.04 0.23
N ASN A 52 -1.98 -11.00 -0.01
CA ASN A 52 -3.14 -10.80 -0.87
C ASN A 52 -4.11 -9.75 -0.30
N VAL A 53 -4.33 -9.77 1.01
CA VAL A 53 -5.12 -8.73 1.69
C VAL A 53 -4.44 -7.35 1.59
N PHE A 54 -3.12 -7.32 1.76
CA PHE A 54 -2.33 -6.10 1.69
C PHE A 54 -2.36 -5.48 0.30
N GLU A 55 -2.13 -6.26 -0.75
CA GLU A 55 -2.19 -5.81 -2.14
C GLU A 55 -3.58 -5.25 -2.48
N GLU A 56 -4.65 -5.96 -2.10
CA GLU A 56 -6.02 -5.50 -2.34
C GLU A 56 -6.30 -4.17 -1.62
N SER A 57 -5.89 -4.07 -0.35
CA SER A 57 -6.09 -2.86 0.48
C SER A 57 -5.29 -1.66 -0.02
N LEU A 58 -4.17 -1.89 -0.70
CA LEU A 58 -3.33 -0.82 -1.25
C LEU A 58 -3.70 -0.40 -2.68
N LYS A 59 -4.64 -1.05 -3.36
CA LYS A 59 -5.02 -0.68 -4.73
C LYS A 59 -5.36 0.79 -4.88
N SER A 60 -6.18 1.35 -3.99
CA SER A 60 -6.56 2.76 -4.04
C SER A 60 -5.38 3.70 -3.74
N TYR A 61 -4.47 3.31 -2.85
CA TYR A 61 -3.27 4.08 -2.54
C TYR A 61 -2.29 4.07 -3.73
N ASN A 62 -2.06 2.90 -4.32
CA ASN A 62 -1.18 2.75 -5.48
C ASN A 62 -1.75 3.48 -6.70
N ASP A 63 -3.05 3.39 -6.97
CA ASP A 63 -3.71 4.15 -8.03
C ASP A 63 -3.59 5.66 -7.81
N PHE A 64 -3.77 6.14 -6.58
CA PHE A 64 -3.55 7.54 -6.25
C PHE A 64 -2.11 7.98 -6.55
N PHE A 65 -1.13 7.22 -6.03
CA PHE A 65 0.28 7.58 -6.12
C PHE A 65 0.83 7.49 -7.55
N GLN A 66 0.51 6.41 -8.27
CA GLN A 66 1.08 6.11 -9.58
C GLN A 66 0.33 6.77 -10.73
N ASN A 67 -0.99 6.96 -10.60
CA ASN A 67 -1.81 7.49 -11.70
C ASN A 67 -2.33 8.90 -11.40
N LYS A 68 -2.89 9.13 -10.21
CA LYS A 68 -3.56 10.41 -9.93
C LYS A 68 -2.60 11.56 -9.67
N LEU A 69 -1.48 11.33 -8.98
CA LEU A 69 -0.48 12.39 -8.75
C LEU A 69 0.16 12.88 -10.05
N PRO A 70 0.63 12.01 -10.97
CA PRO A 70 1.20 12.48 -12.24
C PRO A 70 0.24 13.26 -13.13
N GLU A 71 -1.08 13.06 -12.97
CA GLU A 71 -2.10 13.82 -13.71
C GLU A 71 -1.98 15.34 -13.51
N ILE A 72 -1.44 15.79 -12.37
CA ILE A 72 -1.18 17.22 -12.11
C ILE A 72 -0.24 17.80 -13.18
N SER A 73 0.72 17.01 -13.65
CA SER A 73 1.67 17.43 -14.69
C SER A 73 1.01 17.65 -16.05
N TYR A 74 -0.15 17.04 -16.33
CA TYR A 74 -0.87 17.24 -17.60
C TYR A 74 -1.45 18.65 -17.73
N TYR A 75 -1.64 19.36 -16.62
CA TYR A 75 -2.06 20.75 -16.62
C TYR A 75 -0.91 21.73 -16.90
N ASN A 76 0.34 21.26 -16.95
CA ASN A 76 1.52 22.06 -17.30
C ASN A 76 1.68 23.37 -16.49
N GLY A 77 1.24 23.39 -15.23
CA GLY A 77 1.32 24.59 -14.40
C GLY A 77 0.17 25.57 -14.59
N PHE A 78 -0.89 25.22 -15.32
CA PHE A 78 -2.01 26.12 -15.64
C PHE A 78 -3.26 25.89 -14.77
N LEU A 79 -3.14 25.20 -13.62
CA LEU A 79 -4.27 25.10 -12.71
C LEU A 79 -4.55 26.46 -12.05
N ASP A 80 -5.77 26.94 -12.20
CA ASP A 80 -6.29 28.03 -11.39
C ASP A 80 -7.04 27.49 -10.17
N SER A 81 -7.46 28.39 -9.27
CA SER A 81 -8.18 28.01 -8.05
C SER A 81 -9.46 27.19 -8.33
N ALA A 82 -10.19 27.50 -9.40
CA ALA A 82 -11.44 26.83 -9.76
C ALA A 82 -11.19 25.42 -10.31
N THR A 83 -10.19 25.26 -11.16
CA THR A 83 -9.81 23.97 -11.76
C THR A 83 -9.13 23.08 -10.72
N ALA A 84 -8.27 23.65 -9.87
CA ALA A 84 -7.69 22.96 -8.73
C ALA A 84 -8.78 22.46 -7.76
N ALA A 85 -9.79 23.29 -7.45
CA ALA A 85 -10.90 22.87 -6.60
C ALA A 85 -11.69 21.68 -7.21
N LYS A 86 -11.91 21.68 -8.53
CA LYS A 86 -12.57 20.56 -9.23
C LYS A 86 -11.70 19.29 -9.18
N PHE A 87 -10.42 19.40 -9.49
CA PHE A 87 -9.47 18.28 -9.44
C PHE A 87 -9.43 17.67 -8.03
N VAL A 88 -9.21 18.50 -7.02
CA VAL A 88 -9.13 18.06 -5.62
C VAL A 88 -10.47 17.52 -5.13
N GLY A 89 -11.60 18.09 -5.55
CA GLY A 89 -12.93 17.55 -5.25
C GLY A 89 -13.09 16.11 -5.73
N GLY A 90 -12.57 15.79 -6.93
CA GLY A 90 -12.51 14.42 -7.45
C GLY A 90 -11.60 13.51 -6.61
N VAL A 91 -10.43 14.01 -6.22
CA VAL A 91 -9.47 13.28 -5.36
C VAL A 91 -10.10 12.93 -4.00
N LEU A 92 -10.64 13.92 -3.29
CA LEU A 92 -11.24 13.75 -1.95
C LEU A 92 -12.48 12.82 -1.95
N LYS A 93 -13.16 12.72 -3.10
CA LYS A 93 -14.29 11.81 -3.29
C LYS A 93 -13.85 10.37 -3.56
N LYS A 94 -12.85 10.17 -4.42
CA LYS A 94 -12.38 8.84 -4.83
C LYS A 94 -11.43 8.20 -3.80
N TYR A 95 -10.56 8.99 -3.19
CA TYR A 95 -9.51 8.52 -2.28
C TYR A 95 -9.82 9.00 -0.86
N THR A 96 -10.53 8.16 -0.09
CA THR A 96 -11.05 8.52 1.24
C THR A 96 -9.95 8.83 2.26
N PHE A 97 -8.76 8.27 2.06
CA PHE A 97 -7.58 8.53 2.89
C PHE A 97 -6.95 9.91 2.65
N VAL A 98 -7.36 10.66 1.63
CA VAL A 98 -6.93 12.05 1.46
C VAL A 98 -7.85 12.95 2.30
N SER A 99 -7.27 13.62 3.29
CA SER A 99 -8.03 14.42 4.26
C SER A 99 -8.09 15.90 3.85
N LYS A 100 -6.95 16.43 3.40
CA LYS A 100 -6.76 17.84 3.03
C LYS A 100 -5.73 17.95 1.91
N VAL A 101 -5.88 18.96 1.06
CA VAL A 101 -4.91 19.33 0.03
C VAL A 101 -4.60 20.80 0.11
N VAL A 102 -3.32 21.17 0.04
CA VAL A 102 -2.87 22.56 -0.11
C VAL A 102 -2.32 22.72 -1.52
N PHE A 103 -2.87 23.65 -2.29
CA PHE A 103 -2.46 23.96 -3.64
C PHE A 103 -1.67 25.27 -3.66
N TYR A 104 -0.48 25.21 -4.26
CA TYR A 104 0.42 26.32 -4.47
C TYR A 104 0.45 26.63 -5.98
N ASP A 105 -0.25 27.68 -6.37
CA ASP A 105 -0.11 28.33 -7.67
C ASP A 105 1.22 29.09 -7.65
N THR A 106 2.21 28.57 -8.36
CA THR A 106 3.64 28.92 -8.21
C THR A 106 4.19 29.49 -9.50
N GLU A 107 5.15 30.40 -9.40
CA GLU A 107 5.84 30.98 -10.55
C GLU A 107 7.34 30.80 -10.43
N VAL A 108 7.97 30.42 -11.54
CA VAL A 108 9.41 30.45 -11.76
C VAL A 108 9.73 31.61 -12.68
N LYS A 109 10.60 32.51 -12.25
CA LYS A 109 10.96 33.72 -12.99
C LYS A 109 12.40 34.13 -12.78
N ASN A 110 12.85 35.08 -13.60
CA ASN A 110 14.22 35.58 -13.57
C ASN A 110 14.39 36.88 -12.77
N THR A 111 13.52 37.07 -11.76
CA THR A 111 13.51 38.22 -10.86
C THR A 111 13.24 37.78 -9.43
N PRO A 112 13.92 38.37 -8.43
CA PRO A 112 13.79 37.94 -7.05
C PRO A 112 12.34 37.94 -6.55
N VAL A 113 11.97 36.89 -5.82
CA VAL A 113 10.70 36.79 -5.07
C VAL A 113 10.95 37.03 -3.58
N LYS A 114 9.98 37.64 -2.91
CA LYS A 114 10.05 37.86 -1.46
C LYS A 114 9.74 36.59 -0.68
N ASP A 115 8.65 35.91 -1.04
CA ASP A 115 8.09 34.79 -0.29
C ASP A 115 8.39 33.46 -0.99
N GLY A 116 9.67 33.15 -1.25
CA GLY A 116 10.06 31.93 -1.95
C GLY A 116 11.57 31.72 -1.95
N MET A 117 12.07 30.94 -2.92
CA MET A 117 13.50 30.64 -3.05
C MET A 117 14.11 31.42 -4.21
N ASN A 118 15.26 32.05 -3.93
CA ASN A 118 16.07 32.77 -4.93
C ASN A 118 17.44 32.11 -5.00
N VAL A 119 17.85 31.65 -6.18
CA VAL A 119 19.19 31.12 -6.44
C VAL A 119 19.74 31.78 -7.70
N GLU A 120 20.82 32.55 -7.51
CA GLU A 120 21.40 33.41 -8.54
C GLU A 120 20.35 34.35 -9.16
N LYS A 121 20.03 34.16 -10.44
CA LYS A 121 18.97 34.91 -11.14
C LYS A 121 17.68 34.08 -11.33
N LEU A 122 17.65 32.82 -10.91
CA LEU A 122 16.44 32.00 -10.90
C LEU A 122 15.69 32.21 -9.58
N SER A 123 14.38 32.39 -9.67
CA SER A 123 13.53 32.59 -8.51
C SER A 123 12.26 31.79 -8.65
N ILE A 124 11.85 31.11 -7.58
CA ILE A 124 10.59 30.36 -7.49
C ILE A 124 9.81 30.81 -6.27
N GLY A 125 8.55 31.17 -6.45
CA GLY A 125 7.69 31.62 -5.36
C GLY A 125 6.21 31.34 -5.63
N PRO A 126 5.39 31.15 -4.59
CA PRO A 126 3.96 31.04 -4.73
C PRO A 126 3.39 32.41 -5.10
N LYS A 127 2.52 32.41 -6.10
CA LYS A 127 1.64 33.53 -6.43
C LYS A 127 0.42 33.53 -5.53
N SER A 128 -0.18 32.35 -5.33
CA SER A 128 -1.31 32.16 -4.43
C SER A 128 -1.33 30.76 -3.82
N ILE A 129 -1.91 30.64 -2.63
CA ILE A 129 -2.00 29.36 -1.91
C ILE A 129 -3.44 29.15 -1.47
N TYR A 130 -3.96 27.96 -1.76
CA TYR A 130 -5.31 27.54 -1.43
C TYR A 130 -5.30 26.25 -0.63
N GLN A 131 -6.31 26.04 0.22
CA GLN A 131 -6.54 24.78 0.89
C GLN A 131 -7.94 24.24 0.61
N PHE A 132 -8.01 22.92 0.49
CA PHE A 132 -9.21 22.17 0.17
C PHE A 132 -9.34 20.96 1.10
N GLY A 133 -10.54 20.62 1.53
CA GLY A 133 -10.79 19.51 2.44
C GLY A 133 -12.26 19.44 2.84
N LYS A 134 -12.72 18.30 3.35
CA LYS A 134 -14.15 18.06 3.65
C LYS A 134 -14.72 19.02 4.71
N ASN A 135 -13.88 19.49 5.64
CA ASN A 135 -14.29 20.36 6.75
C ASN A 135 -13.67 21.76 6.68
N ILE A 136 -13.31 22.24 5.48
CA ILE A 136 -12.73 23.57 5.30
C ILE A 136 -13.85 24.57 4.99
N ARG A 137 -13.95 25.62 5.80
CA ARG A 137 -14.89 26.73 5.58
C ARG A 137 -14.48 27.54 4.35
N ALA A 138 -15.45 28.08 3.62
CA ALA A 138 -15.22 28.87 2.40
C ALA A 138 -14.32 30.09 2.61
N ASP A 139 -14.42 30.74 3.78
CA ASP A 139 -13.60 31.90 4.19
C ASP A 139 -12.12 31.54 4.46
N SER A 140 -11.82 30.25 4.62
CA SER A 140 -10.48 29.74 4.94
C SER A 140 -9.79 29.09 3.74
N VAL A 141 -10.38 29.16 2.53
CA VAL A 141 -9.86 28.48 1.33
C VAL A 141 -8.60 29.16 0.80
N LYS A 142 -8.53 30.50 0.79
CA LYS A 142 -7.34 31.23 0.32
C LYS A 142 -6.44 31.58 1.49
N LEU A 143 -5.26 30.97 1.54
CA LEU A 143 -4.28 31.15 2.61
C LEU A 143 -3.30 32.28 2.32
N PHE A 144 -2.92 32.45 1.05
CA PHE A 144 -1.92 33.42 0.63
C PHE A 144 -2.23 34.01 -0.74
N SER A 145 -1.85 35.28 -0.92
CA SER A 145 -1.61 35.89 -2.23
C SER A 145 -0.55 36.97 -2.12
N LEU A 146 0.12 37.29 -3.23
CA LEU A 146 1.10 38.38 -3.29
C LEU A 146 0.57 39.72 -2.72
N ASP A 147 -0.70 40.02 -2.93
CA ASP A 147 -1.33 41.27 -2.43
C ASP A 147 -1.70 41.22 -0.93
N ASN A 148 -1.73 40.02 -0.33
CA ASN A 148 -2.12 39.83 1.06
C ASN A 148 -1.32 38.68 1.70
N THR A 149 -0.18 39.04 2.28
CA THR A 149 0.77 38.13 2.94
C THR A 149 0.59 38.05 4.46
N ARG A 150 -0.39 38.78 5.03
CA ARG A 150 -0.46 39.04 6.48
C ARG A 150 -0.81 37.82 7.36
N MET A 151 -1.21 36.68 6.77
CA MET A 151 -1.78 35.55 7.53
C MET A 151 -1.09 34.19 7.30
N PHE A 152 -0.13 34.07 6.38
CA PHE A 152 0.46 32.77 6.04
C PHE A 152 1.96 32.87 5.74
N LYS A 153 2.75 32.06 6.45
CA LYS A 153 4.15 31.83 6.09
C LYS A 153 4.21 30.65 5.14
N VAL A 154 4.91 30.83 4.02
CA VAL A 154 5.18 29.76 3.06
C VAL A 154 5.81 28.59 3.81
N GLY A 155 5.14 27.43 3.76
CA GLY A 155 5.48 26.29 4.59
C GLY A 155 6.77 25.59 4.15
N ASP A 156 7.34 24.80 5.06
CA ASP A 156 8.57 24.04 4.82
C ASP A 156 8.46 23.10 3.62
N ASP A 157 7.26 22.58 3.34
CA ASP A 157 6.99 21.73 2.17
C ASP A 157 7.35 22.43 0.86
N PHE A 158 6.99 23.71 0.73
CA PHE A 158 7.30 24.51 -0.46
C PHE A 158 8.79 24.73 -0.58
N ASN A 159 9.46 25.10 0.52
CA ASN A 159 10.89 25.39 0.51
C ASN A 159 11.71 24.15 0.13
N LEU A 160 11.35 22.98 0.67
CA LEU A 160 12.01 21.71 0.32
C LEU A 160 11.79 21.33 -1.14
N MET A 161 10.58 21.53 -1.67
CA MET A 161 10.28 21.24 -3.07
C MET A 161 10.96 22.22 -4.03
N ALA A 162 10.97 23.51 -3.68
CA ALA A 162 11.70 24.54 -4.41
C ALA A 162 13.21 24.24 -4.42
N TYR A 163 13.77 23.80 -3.30
CA TYR A 163 15.17 23.38 -3.22
C TYR A 163 15.48 22.21 -4.16
N LYS A 164 14.60 21.18 -4.18
CA LYS A 164 14.74 20.06 -5.11
C LYS A 164 14.70 20.50 -6.57
N LEU A 165 13.73 21.35 -6.94
CA LEU A 165 13.66 21.90 -8.30
C LEU A 165 14.95 22.61 -8.68
N VAL A 166 15.41 23.53 -7.85
CA VAL A 166 16.60 24.33 -8.16
C VAL A 166 17.85 23.44 -8.26
N THR A 167 18.02 22.50 -7.34
CA THR A 167 19.14 21.54 -7.36
C THR A 167 19.11 20.68 -8.62
N PHE A 168 17.93 20.18 -8.99
CA PHE A 168 17.74 19.38 -10.20
C PHE A 168 18.07 20.20 -11.46
N VAL A 169 17.55 21.43 -11.57
CA VAL A 169 17.88 22.33 -12.69
C VAL A 169 19.36 22.64 -12.71
N ASP A 170 20.01 22.83 -11.56
CA ASP A 170 21.44 23.12 -11.54
C ASP A 170 22.31 21.91 -11.94
N GLN A 171 21.86 20.69 -11.69
CA GLN A 171 22.58 19.48 -12.11
C GLN A 171 22.18 18.99 -13.51
N LEU A 172 21.14 19.57 -14.11
CA LEU A 172 20.56 19.13 -15.37
C LEU A 172 21.56 19.20 -16.54
N ASP A 173 21.79 18.04 -17.17
CA ASP A 173 22.37 17.97 -18.51
C ASP A 173 21.27 18.17 -19.56
N THR A 174 21.31 19.30 -20.26
CA THR A 174 20.29 19.66 -21.27
C THR A 174 20.34 18.84 -22.55
N SER A 175 21.36 17.99 -22.73
CA SER A 175 21.50 17.07 -23.87
C SER A 175 20.84 15.71 -23.66
N LEU A 176 20.51 15.38 -22.41
CA LEU A 176 19.90 14.11 -22.02
C LEU A 176 18.44 14.29 -21.61
N VAL A 177 17.63 13.26 -21.84
CA VAL A 177 16.25 13.20 -21.33
C VAL A 177 16.30 12.55 -19.94
N PRO A 178 15.83 13.23 -18.88
CA PRO A 178 15.79 12.64 -17.54
C PRO A 178 14.96 11.36 -17.50
N SER A 179 15.38 10.38 -16.69
CA SER A 179 14.60 9.16 -16.52
C SER A 179 13.30 9.44 -15.76
N GLN A 180 12.30 8.56 -15.90
CA GLN A 180 11.05 8.70 -15.15
C GLN A 180 11.27 8.61 -13.63
N GLU A 181 12.21 7.78 -13.19
CA GLU A 181 12.58 7.64 -11.78
C GLU A 181 13.22 8.92 -11.24
N ASP A 182 14.09 9.57 -12.01
CA ASP A 182 14.68 10.86 -11.66
C ASP A 182 13.60 11.93 -11.51
N LEU A 183 12.63 11.96 -12.43
CA LEU A 183 11.53 12.92 -12.39
C LEU A 183 10.64 12.69 -11.16
N VAL A 184 10.24 11.45 -10.88
CA VAL A 184 9.42 11.18 -9.68
C VAL A 184 10.19 11.55 -8.41
N THR A 185 11.47 11.22 -8.33
CA THR A 185 12.30 11.49 -7.15
C THR A 185 12.53 12.98 -6.92
N ASN A 186 12.75 13.76 -7.97
CA ASN A 186 13.03 15.20 -7.84
C ASN A 186 11.77 16.06 -7.71
N PHE A 187 10.63 15.60 -8.21
CA PHE A 187 9.37 16.37 -8.22
C PHE A 187 8.33 15.84 -7.23
N SER A 188 8.72 14.93 -6.34
CA SER A 188 7.87 14.50 -5.21
C SER A 188 8.64 14.43 -3.89
N LEU A 189 7.91 14.59 -2.79
CA LEU A 189 8.38 14.38 -1.42
C LEU A 189 7.36 13.52 -0.70
N ILE A 190 7.82 12.42 -0.12
CA ILE A 190 7.01 11.52 0.68
C ILE A 190 7.48 11.66 2.12
N SER A 191 6.59 12.10 3.01
CA SER A 191 6.89 12.36 4.42
C SER A 191 6.08 11.43 5.31
N PRO A 192 6.66 10.30 5.77
CA PRO A 192 5.93 9.34 6.59
C PRO A 192 5.54 9.83 7.98
N ASN A 193 6.31 10.76 8.55
CA ASN A 193 6.10 11.28 9.91
C ASN A 193 4.71 11.92 10.07
N ASP A 194 4.28 12.66 9.05
CA ASP A 194 2.99 13.33 9.06
C ASP A 194 2.04 12.77 8.00
N SER A 195 2.35 11.62 7.40
CA SER A 195 1.58 11.04 6.28
C SER A 195 1.25 12.05 5.18
N ARG A 196 2.27 12.76 4.69
CA ARG A 196 2.15 13.77 3.64
C ARG A 196 2.82 13.34 2.35
N ILE A 197 2.23 13.72 1.23
CA ILE A 197 2.85 13.64 -0.09
C ILE A 197 2.80 15.01 -0.74
N THR A 198 3.95 15.55 -1.09
CA THR A 198 4.07 16.79 -1.86
C THR A 198 4.47 16.45 -3.28
N TYR A 199 3.79 17.05 -4.24
CA TYR A 199 4.05 16.85 -5.66
C TYR A 199 4.12 18.22 -6.35
N LEU A 200 5.19 18.43 -7.10
CA LEU A 200 5.33 19.55 -8.03
C LEU A 200 5.12 18.99 -9.43
N ASN A 201 4.34 19.67 -10.25
CA ASN A 201 4.21 19.28 -11.66
C ASN A 201 5.59 19.23 -12.30
N ILE A 202 5.82 18.24 -13.17
CA ILE A 202 7.08 18.10 -13.87
C ILE A 202 7.13 19.15 -14.98
N PRO A 203 8.07 20.11 -14.97
CA PRO A 203 8.19 21.09 -16.04
C PRO A 203 8.63 20.40 -17.33
N ARG A 204 8.22 20.96 -18.48
CA ARG A 204 8.65 20.45 -19.78
C ARG A 204 10.16 20.65 -19.94
N LEU A 205 10.79 19.80 -20.75
CA LEU A 205 12.25 19.90 -20.99
C LEU A 205 12.68 21.30 -21.48
N GLU A 206 11.88 21.96 -22.31
CA GLU A 206 12.15 23.33 -22.77
C GLU A 206 12.07 24.37 -21.65
N ASP A 207 11.13 24.19 -20.71
CA ASP A 207 11.03 25.05 -19.52
C ASP A 207 12.26 24.82 -18.62
N LEU A 208 12.66 23.56 -18.41
CA LEU A 208 13.87 23.21 -17.65
C LEU A 208 15.15 23.80 -18.28
N LYS A 209 15.28 23.78 -19.61
CA LYS A 209 16.39 24.44 -20.33
C LYS A 209 16.37 25.95 -20.10
N ALA A 210 15.19 26.57 -20.10
CA ALA A 210 15.06 27.99 -19.77
C ALA A 210 15.44 28.25 -18.31
N TYR A 211 15.06 27.38 -17.37
CA TYR A 211 15.42 27.50 -15.96
C TYR A 211 16.94 27.44 -15.78
N LYS A 212 17.62 26.52 -16.46
CA LYS A 212 19.09 26.43 -16.47
C LYS A 212 19.74 27.70 -17.00
N LYS A 213 19.19 28.29 -18.07
CA LYS A 213 19.67 29.58 -18.60
C LYS A 213 19.44 30.72 -17.60
N MET A 214 18.30 30.73 -16.92
CA MET A 214 17.96 31.71 -15.89
C MET A 214 18.87 31.62 -14.66
N ILE A 215 19.41 30.47 -14.29
CA ILE A 215 20.44 30.38 -13.23
C ILE A 215 21.70 31.16 -13.65
N ARG A 216 22.15 30.99 -14.90
CA ARG A 216 23.43 31.52 -15.38
C ARG A 216 23.42 33.01 -15.68
N LYS A 217 22.31 33.54 -16.17
CA LYS A 217 22.22 34.94 -16.59
C LYS A 217 20.82 35.50 -16.48
N LYS A 218 20.76 36.84 -16.47
CA LYS A 218 19.50 37.54 -16.63
C LYS A 218 19.02 37.41 -18.09
N LEU A 219 17.79 37.00 -18.30
CA LEU A 219 17.14 36.91 -19.62
C LEU A 219 16.36 38.20 -19.91
N ASP A 220 16.33 38.57 -21.19
CA ASP A 220 15.56 39.70 -21.71
C ASP A 220 14.82 39.27 -23.00
N PRO A 221 13.47 39.22 -23.01
CA PRO A 221 12.57 39.52 -21.88
C PRO A 221 12.71 38.49 -20.74
N SER A 222 12.40 38.89 -19.51
CA SER A 222 12.42 38.01 -18.33
C SER A 222 11.17 37.12 -18.32
N PRO A 223 11.27 35.83 -18.66
CA PRO A 223 10.11 34.96 -18.75
C PRO A 223 9.56 34.62 -17.37
N ILE A 224 8.25 34.31 -17.31
CA ILE A 224 7.55 33.80 -16.13
C ILE A 224 6.90 32.48 -16.53
N TYR A 225 7.17 31.43 -15.76
CA TYR A 225 6.62 30.10 -15.97
C TYR A 225 5.76 29.72 -14.78
N GLN A 226 4.53 29.32 -15.04
CA GLN A 226 3.61 28.85 -13.99
C GLN A 226 3.94 27.39 -13.64
N GLN A 227 3.78 27.02 -12.39
CA GLN A 227 3.98 25.69 -11.83
C GLN A 227 2.90 25.41 -10.78
N ASP A 228 2.42 24.19 -10.76
CA ASP A 228 1.40 23.67 -9.85
C ASP A 228 2.06 22.74 -8.82
N MET A 229 2.00 23.13 -7.55
CA MET A 229 2.42 22.27 -6.46
C MET A 229 1.24 21.92 -5.56
N MET A 230 1.12 20.64 -5.20
CA MET A 230 0.09 20.14 -4.30
C MET A 230 0.71 19.40 -3.12
N VAL A 231 0.24 19.70 -1.92
CA VAL A 231 0.57 18.96 -0.69
C VAL A 231 -0.68 18.21 -0.25
N PHE A 232 -0.61 16.89 -0.27
CA PHE A 232 -1.67 15.99 0.14
C PHE A 232 -1.42 15.51 1.57
N GLN A 233 -2.36 15.84 2.45
CA GLN A 233 -2.39 15.30 3.81
C GLN A 233 -3.21 14.01 3.79
N LEU A 234 -2.58 12.91 4.13
CA LEU A 234 -3.21 11.60 4.18
C LEU A 234 -3.56 11.21 5.62
N ASP A 235 -4.56 10.35 5.74
CA ASP A 235 -4.96 9.71 6.99
C ASP A 235 -4.93 8.18 6.78
N PRO A 236 -3.97 7.47 7.39
CA PRO A 236 -3.83 6.03 7.25
C PRO A 236 -5.02 5.26 7.82
N TYR A 237 -5.75 5.80 8.80
CA TYR A 237 -6.92 5.14 9.39
C TYR A 237 -8.15 5.18 8.48
N LEU A 238 -8.15 6.05 7.48
CA LEU A 238 -9.18 6.14 6.44
C LEU A 238 -8.86 5.28 5.20
N LEU A 239 -7.77 4.50 5.24
CA LEU A 239 -7.46 3.50 4.22
C LEU A 239 -8.50 2.38 4.25
N GLN A 240 -9.09 2.07 3.10
CA GLN A 240 -10.08 0.99 2.98
C GLN A 240 -9.38 -0.37 3.00
N VAL A 241 -9.46 -1.05 4.14
CA VAL A 241 -8.91 -2.41 4.30
C VAL A 241 -9.92 -3.44 3.80
N ILE A 242 -9.53 -4.23 2.80
CA ILE A 242 -10.40 -5.24 2.18
C ILE A 242 -9.94 -6.64 2.61
N ASN A 243 -10.72 -7.28 3.48
CA ASN A 243 -10.44 -8.64 3.93
C ASN A 243 -10.84 -9.68 2.85
N THR A 244 -9.90 -10.05 1.98
CA THR A 244 -10.09 -11.09 0.96
C THR A 244 -10.08 -12.51 1.55
N ARG A 245 -9.65 -12.69 2.81
CA ARG A 245 -9.42 -13.99 3.46
C ARG A 245 -10.07 -14.08 4.84
N LYS A 246 -11.39 -13.88 4.88
CA LYS A 246 -12.21 -13.92 6.13
C LYS A 246 -12.11 -15.24 6.91
N LYS A 247 -11.79 -16.34 6.24
CA LYS A 247 -11.58 -17.64 6.89
C LYS A 247 -10.30 -17.67 7.73
N LEU A 248 -9.30 -16.88 7.36
CA LEU A 248 -8.02 -16.80 8.06
C LEU A 248 -7.96 -15.62 9.01
N TYR A 249 -8.50 -14.46 8.63
CA TYR A 249 -8.41 -13.21 9.39
C TYR A 249 -9.79 -12.77 9.86
N GLU A 250 -10.02 -12.71 11.18
CA GLU A 250 -11.27 -12.19 11.74
C GLU A 250 -11.28 -10.67 11.73
N THR A 251 -10.16 -10.05 12.10
CA THR A 251 -10.03 -8.60 12.23
C THR A 251 -8.72 -8.13 11.60
N ILE A 252 -8.80 -7.04 10.83
CA ILE A 252 -7.64 -6.35 10.27
C ILE A 252 -7.75 -4.87 10.59
N LYS A 253 -6.69 -4.29 11.15
CA LYS A 253 -6.67 -2.88 11.57
C LYS A 253 -5.41 -2.20 11.08
N VAL A 254 -5.51 -0.92 10.74
CA VAL A 254 -4.34 -0.05 10.57
C VAL A 254 -3.92 0.43 11.95
N VAL A 255 -2.68 0.16 12.33
CA VAL A 255 -2.11 0.57 13.62
C VAL A 255 -0.73 1.19 13.42
N PRO A 256 -0.25 2.05 14.34
CA PRO A 256 1.13 2.52 14.31
C PRO A 256 2.12 1.36 14.36
N ILE A 257 3.30 1.52 13.77
CA ILE A 257 4.33 0.47 13.76
C ILE A 257 4.78 0.10 15.18
N THR A 258 4.75 1.07 16.10
CA THR A 258 5.06 0.93 17.53
C THR A 258 3.95 0.27 18.35
N TYR A 259 2.80 -0.03 17.73
CA TYR A 259 1.71 -0.70 18.43
C TYR A 259 2.13 -2.12 18.84
N ASP A 260 2.08 -2.36 20.15
CA ASP A 260 2.25 -3.65 20.80
C ASP A 260 0.99 -3.95 21.63
N PRO A 261 0.25 -5.03 21.36
CA PRO A 261 -0.99 -5.31 22.08
C PRO A 261 -0.74 -5.68 23.54
N ILE A 262 -1.43 -5.00 24.45
CA ILE A 262 -1.42 -5.33 25.88
C ILE A 262 -2.13 -6.68 26.11
N SER A 263 -1.33 -7.70 26.42
CA SER A 263 -1.65 -8.89 27.24
C SER A 263 -3.03 -9.56 27.08
N ASN A 264 -3.48 -9.86 25.85
CA ASN A 264 -4.51 -10.88 25.58
C ASN A 264 -3.99 -11.96 24.61
N LEU A 265 -2.68 -12.24 24.69
CA LEU A 265 -1.95 -13.14 23.78
C LEU A 265 -2.35 -14.62 23.88
N GLU A 266 -3.03 -15.06 24.94
CA GLU A 266 -3.28 -16.50 25.11
C GLU A 266 -4.38 -17.04 24.20
N THR A 267 -5.32 -16.22 23.72
CA THR A 267 -6.46 -16.70 22.93
C THR A 267 -6.36 -16.41 21.44
N ASN A 268 -5.49 -15.49 21.02
CA ASN A 268 -5.43 -15.00 19.64
C ASN A 268 -4.08 -15.29 18.97
N ILE A 269 -4.10 -15.41 17.65
CA ILE A 269 -2.96 -15.53 16.76
C ILE A 269 -2.94 -14.27 15.89
N ASN A 270 -1.77 -13.66 15.77
CA ASN A 270 -1.60 -12.39 15.09
C ASN A 270 -0.50 -12.46 14.04
N THR A 271 -0.62 -11.63 13.00
CA THR A 271 0.46 -11.34 12.07
C THR A 271 0.37 -9.89 11.62
N GLU A 272 1.41 -9.38 10.98
CA GLU A 272 1.48 -7.99 10.55
C GLU A 272 2.26 -7.81 9.25
N ILE A 273 2.02 -6.68 8.59
CA ILE A 273 2.75 -6.21 7.41
C ILE A 273 2.80 -4.67 7.42
N ALA A 274 3.97 -4.10 7.18
CA ALA A 274 4.17 -2.65 7.17
C ALA A 274 3.52 -2.01 5.92
N LEU A 275 2.93 -0.83 6.08
CA LEU A 275 2.41 -0.06 4.95
C LEU A 275 3.56 0.68 4.23
N PRO A 276 3.44 0.99 2.93
CA PRO A 276 4.49 1.66 2.17
C PRO A 276 4.33 3.19 2.16
N GLY A 277 5.36 3.88 1.64
CA GLY A 277 5.33 5.30 1.30
C GLY A 277 4.97 6.20 2.47
N ALA A 278 3.99 7.10 2.29
CA ALA A 278 3.58 8.04 3.33
C ALA A 278 2.96 7.37 4.57
N PHE A 279 2.63 6.08 4.49
CA PHE A 279 2.10 5.29 5.59
C PHE A 279 3.16 4.39 6.25
N SER A 280 4.46 4.56 5.99
CA SER A 280 5.49 3.65 6.52
C SER A 280 5.60 3.59 8.04
N ASN A 281 5.04 4.57 8.76
CA ASN A 281 4.93 4.55 10.22
C ASN A 281 3.75 3.71 10.75
N PHE A 282 3.02 3.03 9.85
CA PHE A 282 1.84 2.23 10.14
C PHE A 282 1.98 0.82 9.55
N LYS A 283 1.20 -0.11 10.09
CA LYS A 283 1.13 -1.50 9.66
C LYS A 283 -0.31 -1.98 9.63
N LEU A 284 -0.62 -2.95 8.77
CA LEU A 284 -1.83 -3.75 8.91
C LEU A 284 -1.57 -4.83 9.97
N TYR A 285 -2.44 -4.86 10.97
CA TYR A 285 -2.42 -5.81 12.05
C TYR A 285 -3.58 -6.79 11.89
N PHE A 286 -3.24 -8.07 11.75
CA PHE A 286 -4.18 -9.16 11.49
C PHE A 286 -4.35 -9.95 12.77
N THR A 287 -5.60 -10.22 13.14
CA THR A 287 -5.94 -10.94 14.37
C THR A 287 -7.02 -11.97 14.08
N SER A 288 -6.80 -13.18 14.60
CA SER A 288 -7.79 -14.25 14.66
C SER A 288 -7.68 -15.01 15.96
N SER A 289 -8.81 -15.42 16.52
CA SER A 289 -8.88 -16.30 17.67
C SER A 289 -8.36 -17.70 17.32
N LYS A 290 -7.72 -18.36 18.29
CA LYS A 290 -7.27 -19.75 18.16
C LYS A 290 -8.42 -20.69 17.86
N ASN A 291 -9.64 -20.38 18.33
CA ASN A 291 -10.82 -21.19 18.04
C ASN A 291 -11.22 -21.08 16.57
N HIS A 292 -11.23 -19.87 16.01
CA HIS A 292 -11.51 -19.64 14.59
C HIS A 292 -10.54 -20.42 13.69
N ILE A 293 -9.24 -20.36 13.99
CA ILE A 293 -8.23 -21.11 13.25
C ILE A 293 -8.40 -22.62 13.40
N LYS A 294 -8.72 -23.11 14.61
CA LYS A 294 -9.01 -24.53 14.84
C LYS A 294 -10.20 -25.01 14.01
N THR A 295 -11.25 -24.21 13.90
CA THR A 295 -12.42 -24.53 13.06
C THR A 295 -12.01 -24.65 11.60
N GLU A 296 -11.19 -23.75 11.07
CA GLU A 296 -10.71 -23.83 9.69
C GLU A 296 -9.81 -25.06 9.47
N VAL A 297 -8.94 -25.41 10.43
CA VAL A 297 -8.15 -26.65 10.38
C VAL A 297 -9.04 -27.88 10.31
N LEU A 298 -10.13 -27.91 11.09
CA LEU A 298 -11.09 -29.01 11.05
C LEU A 298 -11.85 -29.08 9.72
N ILE A 299 -12.28 -27.94 9.18
CA ILE A 299 -12.93 -27.86 7.86
C ILE A 299 -12.01 -28.42 6.77
N TYR A 300 -10.71 -28.13 6.84
CA TYR A 300 -9.72 -28.66 5.91
C TYR A 300 -9.40 -30.15 6.15
N PHE A 301 -9.38 -30.60 7.41
CA PHE A 301 -9.06 -31.97 7.80
C PHE A 301 -10.18 -32.97 7.50
N PHE A 302 -11.44 -32.61 7.75
CA PHE A 302 -12.58 -33.55 7.67
C PHE A 302 -12.72 -34.25 6.31
N PRO A 303 -12.61 -33.56 5.15
CA PRO A 303 -12.65 -34.23 3.85
C PRO A 303 -11.56 -35.30 3.69
N ILE A 304 -10.34 -35.03 4.18
CA ILE A 304 -9.22 -35.98 4.15
C ILE A 304 -9.53 -37.19 5.03
N ALA A 305 -10.05 -36.94 6.24
CA ALA A 305 -10.42 -38.01 7.17
C ALA A 305 -11.53 -38.92 6.63
N ILE A 306 -12.54 -38.36 5.94
CA ILE A 306 -13.61 -39.13 5.31
C ILE A 306 -13.05 -40.05 4.21
N VAL A 307 -12.15 -39.54 3.36
CA VAL A 307 -11.51 -40.35 2.32
C VAL A 307 -10.69 -41.49 2.93
N LEU A 308 -9.88 -41.20 3.95
CA LEU A 308 -9.12 -42.22 4.68
C LEU A 308 -10.04 -43.28 5.30
N LEU A 309 -11.18 -42.87 5.85
CA LEU A 309 -12.16 -43.76 6.45
C LEU A 309 -12.83 -44.67 5.41
N LEU A 310 -13.13 -44.14 4.22
CA LEU A 310 -13.65 -44.94 3.11
C LEU A 310 -12.63 -45.98 2.63
N ILE A 311 -11.36 -45.59 2.48
CA ILE A 311 -10.26 -46.52 2.12
C ILE A 311 -10.12 -47.61 3.17
N TYR A 312 -10.14 -47.24 4.46
CA TYR A 312 -10.10 -48.18 5.56
C TYR A 312 -11.27 -49.18 5.51
N GLY A 313 -12.50 -48.69 5.27
CA GLY A 313 -13.69 -49.53 5.13
C GLY A 313 -13.60 -50.53 3.98
N VAL A 314 -13.09 -50.11 2.82
CA VAL A 314 -12.87 -51.01 1.67
C VAL A 314 -11.82 -52.06 1.99
N LEU A 315 -10.70 -51.69 2.61
CA LEU A 315 -9.65 -52.65 3.00
C LEU A 315 -10.18 -53.70 3.98
N LEU A 316 -11.06 -53.32 4.91
CA LEU A 316 -11.72 -54.26 5.80
C LEU A 316 -12.66 -55.23 5.06
N LEU A 317 -13.45 -54.72 4.11
CA LEU A 317 -14.35 -55.54 3.29
C LEU A 317 -13.61 -56.53 2.38
N VAL A 318 -12.42 -56.17 1.90
CA VAL A 318 -11.60 -57.08 1.07
C VAL A 318 -10.90 -58.14 1.93
N ALA A 319 -10.53 -57.79 3.16
CA ALA A 319 -9.80 -58.68 4.06
C ALA A 319 -10.66 -59.78 4.72
N PHE A 320 -11.97 -59.56 4.84
CA PHE A 320 -12.89 -60.39 5.63
C PHE A 320 -14.14 -60.79 4.87
#